data_AF-A0A970PNC6-F1
#
_entry.id   AF-A0A970PNC6-F1
#
_cell.length_a   1.000
_cell.length_b   1.000
_cell.length_c   1.000
_cell.angle_alpha   90.00
_cell.angle_beta   90.00
_cell.angle_gamma   90.00
#
_symmetry.space_group_name_H-M   'P 1'
#
loop_
_entity.id
_entity.type
_entity.pdbx_description
1 polymer ?
#
loop_
_entity_poly.entity_id
_entity_poly.type
_entity_poly.pdbx_seq_one_letter_code
_entity_poly.pdbx_strand_id
1 'polypeptide(L)'
;MFRRLFTAKPELLGKGFTLRLVASGQRDKESGIEAGFTFDIIPPDGRRSAGYVSVRLGESPELYYLGHIGYRVYEGYRGQGYAARAVGRLMPLMRGMGLNSIVITTDPDNMPSRKTCEN
;
A
#
# COMPACT_ATOMS: atom_id res chain seq x y z
N MET A 1 -30.80 2.85 21.77
CA MET A 1 -30.01 3.83 21.01
C MET A 1 -29.21 3.07 19.95
N PHE A 2 -29.82 2.82 18.79
CA PHE A 2 -29.23 2.01 17.71
C PHE A 2 -28.27 2.86 16.88
N ARG A 3 -26.96 2.64 16.99
CA ARG A 3 -25.99 3.26 16.07
C ARG A 3 -24.71 2.44 15.98
N ARG A 4 -24.69 1.48 15.05
CA ARG A 4 -23.51 1.00 14.30
C ARG A 4 -23.92 -0.15 13.36
N LEU A 5 -24.73 0.18 12.37
CA LEU A 5 -24.91 -0.67 11.19
C LEU A 5 -23.89 -0.18 10.14
N PHE A 6 -22.88 -1.00 9.88
CA PHE A 6 -21.93 -0.93 8.76
C PHE A 6 -21.24 0.41 8.53
N THR A 7 -20.12 0.67 9.21
CA THR A 7 -19.19 1.70 8.74
C THR A 7 -18.47 1.14 7.51
N ALA A 8 -18.76 1.67 6.32
CA ALA A 8 -18.05 1.29 5.12
C ALA A 8 -16.55 1.49 5.33
N LYS A 9 -15.74 0.51 4.93
CA LYS A 9 -14.28 0.63 4.98
C LYS A 9 -13.85 1.77 4.04
N PRO A 10 -12.93 2.67 4.45
CA PRO A 10 -12.43 3.71 3.56
C PRO A 10 -11.84 3.13 2.27
N GLU A 11 -12.15 3.77 1.14
CA GLU A 11 -11.69 3.35 -0.19
C GLU A 11 -10.99 4.49 -0.94
N LEU A 12 -9.94 4.17 -1.69
CA LEU A 12 -9.27 5.09 -2.61
C LEU A 12 -9.40 4.56 -4.04
N LEU A 13 -10.08 5.32 -4.89
CA LEU A 13 -10.26 4.97 -6.30
C LEU A 13 -8.94 5.16 -7.07
N GLY A 14 -8.59 4.14 -7.84
CA GLY A 14 -7.50 4.17 -8.82
C GLY A 14 -8.01 3.86 -10.23
N LYS A 15 -7.15 4.02 -11.23
CA LYS A 15 -7.51 3.71 -12.63
C LYS A 15 -7.61 2.20 -12.81
N GLY A 16 -8.83 1.66 -12.80
CA GLY A 16 -9.11 0.23 -12.98
C GLY A 16 -8.81 -0.63 -11.76
N PHE A 17 -8.90 -0.07 -10.55
CA PHE A 17 -8.87 -0.77 -9.27
C PHE A 17 -9.33 0.16 -8.14
N THR A 18 -9.62 -0.39 -6.97
CA THR A 18 -9.89 0.35 -5.73
C THR A 18 -8.97 -0.16 -4.62
N LEU A 19 -8.37 0.74 -3.84
CA LEU A 19 -7.69 0.37 -2.60
C LEU A 19 -8.68 0.42 -1.45
N ARG A 20 -8.94 -0.71 -0.80
CA ARG A 20 -9.84 -0.79 0.35
C ARG A 20 -9.05 -0.95 1.63
N LEU A 21 -9.19 -0.02 2.58
CA LEU A 21 -8.49 -0.09 3.86
C LEU A 21 -8.96 -1.32 4.64
N VAL A 22 -8.05 -2.24 4.95
CA VAL A 22 -8.35 -3.47 5.71
C VAL A 22 -7.74 -3.47 7.09
N ALA A 23 -6.66 -2.72 7.31
CA ALA A 23 -6.06 -2.56 8.62
C ALA A 23 -5.40 -1.18 8.75
N SER A 24 -5.44 -0.59 9.94
CA SER A 24 -4.87 0.71 10.25
C SER A 24 -4.39 0.78 11.69
N GLY A 25 -3.43 1.66 11.96
CA GLY A 25 -2.98 1.95 13.31
C GLY A 25 -1.92 0.98 13.84
N GLN A 26 -1.30 0.18 12.96
CA GLN A 26 -0.11 -0.57 13.32
C GLN A 26 1.00 0.40 13.71
N ARG A 27 1.77 0.05 14.73
CA ARG A 27 2.89 0.84 15.23
C ARG A 27 4.01 -0.11 15.60
N ASP A 28 5.23 0.32 15.36
CA ASP A 28 6.43 -0.39 15.79
C ASP A 28 7.50 0.65 16.13
N LYS A 29 7.78 0.79 17.43
CA LYS A 29 8.76 1.78 17.91
C LYS A 29 10.19 1.38 17.54
N GLU A 30 10.48 0.09 17.46
CA GLU A 30 11.83 -0.42 17.18
C GLU A 30 12.23 -0.08 15.75
N SER A 31 11.31 -0.30 14.80
CA SER A 31 11.52 0.06 13.40
C SER A 31 11.16 1.52 13.06
N GLY A 32 10.71 2.33 14.03
CA GLY A 32 10.30 3.73 13.78
C GLY A 32 8.96 3.91 13.03
N ILE A 33 8.10 2.88 12.99
CA ILE A 33 6.77 2.97 12.38
C ILE A 33 5.79 3.63 13.36
N GLU A 34 5.40 4.86 13.07
CA GLU A 34 4.45 5.64 13.86
C GLU A 34 2.99 5.33 13.52
N ALA A 35 2.71 4.97 12.27
CA ALA A 35 1.40 4.53 11.80
C ALA A 35 1.52 3.65 10.55
N GLY A 36 0.85 2.50 10.57
CA GLY A 36 0.72 1.60 9.44
C GLY A 36 -0.69 1.56 8.88
N PHE A 37 -0.79 1.28 7.59
CA PHE A 37 -2.04 1.03 6.88
C PHE A 37 -1.85 -0.12 5.89
N THR A 38 -2.85 -1.00 5.77
CA THR A 38 -2.88 -2.02 4.73
C THR A 38 -4.17 -1.89 3.95
N PHE A 39 -4.04 -1.88 2.63
CA PHE A 39 -5.15 -1.83 1.69
C PHE A 39 -5.15 -3.08 0.82
N ASP A 40 -6.32 -3.67 0.63
CA ASP A 40 -6.53 -4.64 -0.44
C ASP A 40 -6.65 -3.92 -1.79
N ILE A 41 -6.08 -4.51 -2.83
CA ILE A 41 -6.22 -4.06 -4.22
C ILE A 41 -7.44 -4.77 -4.81
N ILE A 42 -8.54 -4.06 -4.95
CA ILE A 42 -9.81 -4.59 -5.47
C ILE A 42 -9.88 -4.35 -6.98
N PRO A 43 -9.85 -5.41 -7.82
CA PRO A 43 -10.03 -5.27 -9.27
C PRO A 43 -11.47 -4.83 -9.61
N PRO A 44 -11.73 -4.36 -10.84
CA PRO A 44 -13.06 -3.88 -11.24
C PRO A 44 -14.18 -4.93 -11.14
N ASP A 45 -13.84 -6.22 -11.26
CA ASP A 45 -14.81 -7.30 -11.09
C ASP A 45 -15.30 -7.48 -9.64
N GLY A 46 -14.58 -6.91 -8.66
CA GLY A 46 -14.89 -6.92 -7.24
C GLY A 46 -14.92 -8.30 -6.57
N ARG A 47 -14.58 -9.40 -7.27
CA ARG A 47 -14.81 -10.78 -6.79
C ARG A 47 -13.77 -11.22 -5.76
N ARG A 48 -12.50 -10.94 -6.02
CA ARG A 48 -11.37 -11.30 -5.15
C ARG A 48 -10.35 -10.18 -5.16
N SER A 49 -9.68 -9.98 -4.03
CA SER A 49 -8.53 -9.08 -3.97
C SER A 49 -7.44 -9.56 -4.93
N ALA A 50 -6.86 -8.64 -5.69
CA ALA A 50 -5.71 -8.88 -6.56
C ALA A 50 -4.38 -8.93 -5.78
N GLY A 51 -4.41 -8.56 -4.51
CA GLY A 51 -3.23 -8.40 -3.68
C GLY A 51 -3.42 -7.32 -2.62
N TYR A 52 -2.34 -6.89 -1.99
CA TYR A 52 -2.39 -5.81 -1.01
C TYR A 52 -1.21 -4.86 -1.17
N VAL A 53 -1.37 -3.67 -0.60
CA VAL A 53 -0.31 -2.68 -0.40
C VAL A 53 -0.35 -2.20 1.05
N SER A 54 0.82 -2.12 1.67
CA SER A 54 1.01 -1.66 3.03
C SER A 54 1.85 -0.39 3.03
N VAL A 55 1.38 0.62 3.75
CA VAL A 55 2.08 1.89 3.97
C VAL A 55 2.53 1.95 5.41
N ARG A 56 3.76 2.41 5.62
CA ARG A 56 4.39 2.62 6.92
C ARG A 56 4.83 4.08 6.99
N LEU A 57 4.28 4.82 7.94
CA LEU A 57 4.62 6.21 8.21
C LEU A 57 5.60 6.27 9.38
N GLY A 58 6.58 7.16 9.29
CA GLY A 58 7.65 7.35 10.25
C GLY A 58 8.96 7.63 9.51
N GLU A 59 10.02 7.89 10.26
CA GLU A 59 11.37 8.10 9.74
C GLU A 59 12.38 7.46 10.72
N SER A 60 13.17 6.51 10.23
CA SER A 60 14.24 5.86 10.99
C SER A 60 15.22 5.16 10.02
N PRO A 61 16.46 4.89 10.45
CA PRO A 61 17.38 4.05 9.68
C PRO A 61 16.79 2.68 9.32
N GLU A 62 16.06 2.06 10.24
CA GLU A 62 15.41 0.77 10.04
C GLU A 62 14.32 0.85 8.97
N LEU A 63 13.48 1.90 9.02
CA LEU A 63 12.41 2.11 8.06
C LEU A 63 12.95 2.42 6.66
N TYR A 64 14.12 3.07 6.56
CA TYR A 64 14.79 3.27 5.28
C TYR A 64 15.08 1.96 4.55
N TYR A 65 15.61 0.94 5.25
CA TYR A 65 15.88 -0.37 4.66
C TYR A 65 14.60 -1.22 4.48
N LEU A 66 13.65 -1.08 5.40
CA LEU A 66 12.38 -1.79 5.36
C LEU A 66 11.44 -1.28 4.25
N GLY A 67 11.55 0.01 3.91
CA GLY A 67 10.70 0.71 2.96
C GLY A 67 9.39 1.21 3.59
N HIS A 68 8.94 2.36 3.10
CA HIS A 68 7.65 2.96 3.47
C HIS A 68 6.47 2.24 2.83
N ILE A 69 6.70 1.55 1.71
CA ILE A 69 5.65 0.83 0.98
C ILE A 69 6.11 -0.60 0.73
N GLY A 70 5.28 -1.56 1.15
CA GLY A 70 5.37 -2.96 0.76
C GLY A 70 4.13 -3.39 -0.01
N TYR A 71 4.23 -4.35 -0.91
CA TYR A 71 3.07 -4.85 -1.64
C TYR A 71 3.23 -6.32 -2.02
N ARG A 72 2.11 -6.95 -2.35
CA ARG A 72 2.05 -8.27 -2.96
C ARG A 72 0.91 -8.30 -3.96
N VAL A 73 1.18 -8.80 -5.15
CA VAL A 73 0.15 -9.15 -6.15
C VAL A 73 0.06 -10.67 -6.22
N TYR A 74 -1.16 -11.19 -6.07
CA TYR A 74 -1.41 -12.62 -6.16
C TYR A 74 -1.21 -13.14 -7.57
N GLU A 75 -0.81 -14.40 -7.70
CA GLU A 75 -0.31 -15.00 -8.94
C GLU A 75 -1.22 -14.77 -10.15
N GLY A 76 -2.52 -15.03 -10.02
CA GLY A 76 -3.51 -14.84 -11.09
C GLY A 76 -3.74 -13.38 -11.54
N TYR A 77 -3.20 -12.41 -10.81
CA TYR A 77 -3.31 -10.98 -11.09
C TYR A 77 -1.98 -10.32 -11.46
N ARG A 78 -0.88 -11.08 -11.50
CA ARG A 78 0.45 -10.57 -11.89
C ARG A 78 0.47 -10.17 -13.37
N GLY A 79 1.43 -9.32 -13.75
CA GLY A 79 1.57 -8.83 -15.13
C GLY A 79 0.56 -7.76 -15.56
N GLN A 80 -0.44 -7.44 -14.73
CA GLN A 80 -1.49 -6.45 -15.04
C GLN A 80 -1.22 -5.05 -14.46
N GLY A 81 0.01 -4.79 -13.99
CA GLY A 81 0.42 -3.47 -13.48
C GLY A 81 -0.31 -3.00 -12.22
N TYR A 82 -0.90 -3.90 -11.42
CA TYR A 82 -1.59 -3.51 -10.18
C TYR A 82 -0.65 -2.90 -9.15
N ALA A 83 0.56 -3.44 -8.97
CA ALA A 83 1.52 -2.93 -7.99
C ALA A 83 1.90 -1.46 -8.27
N ALA A 84 2.42 -1.18 -9.47
CA ALA A 84 2.78 0.18 -9.89
C ALA A 84 1.62 1.18 -9.77
N ARG A 85 0.42 0.80 -10.23
CA ARG A 85 -0.76 1.67 -10.14
C ARG A 85 -1.19 1.92 -8.68
N ALA A 86 -1.16 0.89 -7.83
CA ALA A 86 -1.50 1.01 -6.41
C ALA A 86 -0.51 1.90 -5.66
N VAL A 87 0.80 1.67 -5.86
CA VAL A 87 1.89 2.46 -5.30
C VAL A 87 1.76 3.92 -5.75
N GLY A 88 1.66 4.16 -7.06
CA GLY A 88 1.52 5.51 -7.62
C GLY A 88 0.29 6.25 -7.09
N ARG A 89 -0.81 5.53 -6.78
CA ARG A 89 -2.01 6.12 -6.19
C ARG A 89 -1.82 6.57 -4.73
N LEU A 90 -0.94 5.90 -3.98
CA LEU A 90 -0.62 6.22 -2.59
C LEU A 90 0.39 7.36 -2.45
N MET A 91 1.25 7.58 -3.46
CA MET A 91 2.29 8.62 -3.41
C MET A 91 1.75 10.02 -3.07
N PRO A 92 0.68 10.54 -3.72
CA PRO A 92 0.13 11.86 -3.36
C PRO A 92 -0.43 11.92 -1.94
N LEU A 93 -1.00 10.81 -1.45
CA LEU A 93 -1.53 10.71 -0.08
C LEU A 93 -0.38 10.82 0.93
N MET A 94 0.69 10.05 0.71
CA MET A 94 1.86 10.03 1.59
C MET A 94 2.58 11.38 1.63
N ARG A 95 2.73 12.04 0.48
CA ARG A 95 3.25 13.42 0.41
C ARG A 95 2.35 14.40 1.17
N GLY A 96 1.03 14.29 1.04
CA GLY A 96 0.07 15.10 1.79
C GLY A 96 0.12 14.88 3.32
N MET A 97 0.67 13.75 3.77
CA MET A 97 0.90 13.44 5.19
C MET A 97 2.28 13.90 5.69
N GLY A 98 3.07 14.59 4.86
CA GLY A 98 4.37 15.16 5.24
C GLY A 98 5.58 14.29 4.95
N LEU A 99 5.41 13.13 4.30
CA LEU A 99 6.54 12.32 3.84
C LEU A 99 7.14 12.94 2.57
N ASN A 100 8.28 13.61 2.74
CA ASN A 100 9.01 14.29 1.66
C ASN A 100 9.92 13.35 0.88
N SER A 101 10.36 12.25 1.49
CA SER A 101 11.08 11.16 0.85
C SER A 101 10.30 9.87 1.06
N ILE A 102 10.09 9.10 0.00
CA ILE A 102 9.37 7.82 0.08
C ILE A 102 10.30 6.75 -0.47
N VAL A 103 10.61 5.78 0.38
CA VAL A 103 11.49 4.66 0.02
C VAL A 103 10.65 3.41 -0.25
N ILE A 104 10.93 2.75 -1.37
CA ILE A 104 10.47 1.40 -1.66
C ILE A 104 11.71 0.56 -1.85
N THR A 105 11.84 -0.51 -1.07
CA THR A 105 12.94 -1.44 -1.20
C THR A 105 12.48 -2.72 -1.89
N THR A 106 13.35 -3.27 -2.72
CA THR A 106 13.09 -4.53 -3.40
C THR A 106 14.39 -5.28 -3.62
N ASP A 107 14.27 -6.59 -3.72
CA ASP A 107 15.39 -7.45 -4.09
C ASP A 107 15.85 -7.11 -5.53
N PRO A 108 17.15 -6.92 -5.79
CA PRO A 108 17.69 -6.62 -7.12
C PRO A 108 17.32 -7.64 -8.21
N ASP A 109 17.04 -8.90 -7.83
CA ASP A 109 16.66 -9.97 -8.75
C ASP A 109 15.14 -10.04 -8.95
N ASN A 110 14.36 -9.29 -8.16
CA ASN A 110 12.91 -9.17 -8.31
C ASN A 110 12.56 -8.16 -9.42
N MET A 111 12.82 -8.57 -10.66
CA MET A 111 12.58 -7.76 -11.86
C MET A 111 11.17 -7.13 -11.93
N PRO A 112 10.06 -7.82 -11.58
CA PRO A 112 8.74 -7.19 -11.57
C PRO A 112 8.62 -6.03 -10.56
N SER A 113 9.25 -6.16 -9.40
CA SER A 113 9.19 -5.16 -8.34
C SER A 113 10.14 -3.99 -8.59
N ARG A 114 11.29 -4.25 -9.23
CA ARG A 114 12.19 -3.21 -9.74
C ARG A 114 11.48 -2.30 -10.73
N LYS A 115 10.81 -2.89 -11.73
CA LYS A 115 9.97 -2.12 -12.66
C LYS A 115 8.93 -1.30 -11.93
N THR A 116 8.33 -1.82 -10.86
CA THR A 116 7.38 -1.05 -10.04
C THR A 116 8.02 0.15 -9.34
N CYS A 117 9.30 0.05 -8.93
CA CYS A 117 10.03 1.17 -8.32
C CYS A 117 10.49 2.22 -9.33
N GLU A 118 10.67 1.84 -10.60
CA GLU A 118 11.16 2.69 -11.69
C GLU A 118 10.04 3.47 -12.43
N ASN A 119 8.76 3.14 -12.20
CA ASN A 119 7.59 3.80 -12.81
C ASN A 119 7.02 4.90 -11.90
#